data_AF-R7S2V9-F1
#
_entry.id   AF-R7S2V9-F1
#
_cell.length_a   1.000
_cell.length_b   1.000
_cell.length_c   1.000
_cell.angle_alpha   90.00
_cell.angle_beta   90.00
_cell.angle_gamma   90.00
#
_symmetry.space_group_name_H-M   'P 1'
#
loop_
_entity.id
_entity.type
_entity.pdbx_description
1 polymer ?
#
loop_
_entity_poly.entity_id
_entity_poly.type
_entity_poly.pdbx_seq_one_letter_code
_entity_poly.pdbx_strand_id
1 'polypeptide(L)'
;MKSSVRTLLATASSSPCSTAAQTFMALVPEMARFQISLDVLLPALSDRSKTAEERVLVAYVLYALYAAYPLELNPFKSTLEETLEKERNSVNEDVNERVIWVLSKVLQGEGNYLGSYSPRMLAHHGVAEELREGHPTLPNIGQSGASRLHQENQASPGLGMDAVRALSLLQSGATRVLTLSEQRLVLPLIPSLPLSAALIDIPSFVSHNAALAHPLFVALLTSSSDPAPYLATLSLLPPSLPTYDLLGRLLQDTSPISVQTGSGTSGAKTTVADLIRAEVLGQFIHEAIEWLERAQREEQEGMISDDRFAVGVRNLCRFYHSLIKLGIVDPTSDIETAEMAHFALSNSRFEEANSLYRIFANAAAGFGY
;
A
#
# COMPACT_ATOMS: atom_id res chain seq x y z
N MET A 1 -5.62 10.65 31.16
CA MET A 1 -4.80 10.50 29.93
C MET A 1 -3.41 9.93 30.23
N LYS A 2 -2.52 10.61 30.98
CA LYS A 2 -1.20 10.04 31.33
C LYS A 2 -1.29 8.67 32.04
N SER A 3 -2.24 8.51 32.97
CA SER A 3 -2.54 7.24 33.63
C SER A 3 -2.98 6.15 32.65
N SER A 4 -3.92 6.47 31.76
CA SER A 4 -4.44 5.57 30.73
C SER A 4 -3.35 5.08 29.76
N VAL A 5 -2.42 5.96 29.37
CA VAL A 5 -1.26 5.59 28.54
C VAL A 5 -0.33 4.64 29.29
N ARG A 6 -0.07 4.87 30.59
CA ARG A 6 0.73 3.94 31.41
C ARG A 6 0.05 2.57 31.55
N THR A 7 -1.27 2.55 31.71
CA THR A 7 -2.04 1.30 31.72
C THR A 7 -1.91 0.57 30.38
N LEU A 8 -2.02 1.29 29.25
CA LEU A 8 -1.83 0.71 27.92
C LEU A 8 -0.44 0.09 27.76
N LEU A 9 0.62 0.79 28.16
CA LEU A 9 1.99 0.26 28.06
C LEU A 9 2.19 -1.02 28.88
N ALA A 10 1.56 -1.10 30.05
CA ALA A 10 1.65 -2.27 30.92
C ALA A 10 0.83 -3.47 30.40
N THR A 11 -0.27 -3.24 29.67
CA THR A 11 -1.17 -4.32 29.21
C THR A 11 -0.95 -4.76 27.77
N ALA A 12 -0.33 -3.92 26.93
CA ALA A 12 -0.17 -4.17 25.50
C ALA A 12 1.04 -5.05 25.13
N SER A 13 1.68 -5.72 26.10
CA SER A 13 2.85 -6.56 25.87
C SER A 13 2.56 -7.77 24.98
N SER A 14 1.33 -8.29 24.98
CA SER A 14 0.90 -9.44 24.18
C SER A 14 0.23 -9.08 22.85
N SER A 15 -0.17 -7.83 22.64
CA SER A 15 -0.79 -7.38 21.39
C SER A 15 0.26 -6.99 20.35
N PRO A 16 -0.03 -7.10 19.03
CA PRO A 16 0.84 -6.57 17.99
C PRO A 16 1.17 -5.09 18.22
N CYS A 17 2.42 -4.71 17.95
CA CYS A 17 2.92 -3.34 18.09
C CYS A 17 2.06 -2.34 17.29
N SER A 18 1.61 -2.72 16.08
CA SER A 18 0.72 -1.89 15.25
C SER A 18 -0.62 -1.62 15.93
N THR A 19 -1.27 -2.66 16.48
CA THR A 19 -2.54 -2.56 17.21
C THR A 19 -2.39 -1.69 18.45
N ALA A 20 -1.30 -1.86 19.21
CA ALA A 20 -1.01 -1.05 20.38
C ALA A 20 -0.78 0.43 20.03
N ALA A 21 -0.06 0.71 18.94
CA ALA A 21 0.14 2.07 18.44
C ALA A 21 -1.17 2.72 17.95
N GLN A 22 -2.02 1.96 17.25
CA GLN A 22 -3.36 2.43 16.86
C GLN A 22 -4.22 2.73 18.08
N THR A 23 -4.18 1.88 19.10
CA THR A 23 -4.89 2.10 20.37
C THR A 23 -4.39 3.36 21.07
N PHE A 24 -3.08 3.61 21.07
CA PHE A 24 -2.51 4.87 21.57
C PHE A 24 -3.02 6.08 20.79
N MET A 25 -3.02 6.01 19.45
CA MET A 25 -3.49 7.10 18.58
C MET A 25 -4.99 7.39 18.75
N ALA A 26 -5.80 6.36 19.02
CA ALA A 26 -7.22 6.52 19.34
C ALA A 26 -7.44 7.10 20.75
N LEU A 27 -6.61 6.71 21.73
CA LEU A 27 -6.69 7.16 23.12
C LEU A 27 -6.21 8.60 23.32
N VAL A 28 -5.22 9.04 22.55
CA VAL A 28 -4.57 10.35 22.70
C VAL A 28 -4.93 11.26 21.51
N PRO A 29 -5.64 12.38 21.74
CA PRO A 29 -5.97 13.35 20.70
C PRO A 29 -4.71 13.85 19.99
N GLU A 30 -4.80 14.08 18.69
CA GLU A 30 -3.66 14.43 17.82
C GLU A 30 -2.81 15.58 18.38
N MET A 31 -3.47 16.67 18.80
CA MET A 31 -2.80 17.86 19.36
C MET A 31 -2.03 17.60 20.66
N ALA A 32 -2.35 16.51 21.37
CA ALA A 32 -1.71 16.14 22.64
C ALA A 32 -0.63 15.04 22.48
N ARG A 33 -0.52 14.39 21.31
CA ARG A 33 0.38 13.24 21.10
C ARG A 33 1.84 13.60 21.32
N PHE A 34 2.29 14.76 20.83
CA PHE A 34 3.66 15.23 21.02
C PHE A 34 3.99 15.46 22.51
N GLN A 35 3.15 16.21 23.22
CA GLN A 35 3.37 16.50 24.65
C GLN A 35 3.31 15.23 25.51
N ILE A 36 2.40 14.30 25.23
CA ILE A 36 2.33 13.01 25.94
C ILE A 36 3.56 12.16 25.64
N SER A 37 4.10 12.23 24.42
CA SER A 37 5.34 11.52 24.08
C SER A 37 6.52 12.05 24.90
N LEU A 38 6.64 13.36 25.06
CA LEU A 38 7.66 13.98 25.91
C LEU A 38 7.49 13.64 27.40
N ASP A 39 6.25 13.68 27.90
CA ASP A 39 5.97 13.56 29.33
C ASP A 39 5.92 12.12 29.84
N VAL A 40 5.64 11.15 28.96
CA VAL A 40 5.35 9.77 29.35
C VAL A 40 6.19 8.76 28.58
N LEU A 41 6.26 8.87 27.25
CA LEU A 41 6.91 7.88 26.41
C LEU A 41 8.44 7.97 26.50
N LEU A 42 9.04 9.14 26.27
CA LEU A 42 10.50 9.31 26.34
C LEU A 42 11.10 8.95 27.71
N PRO A 43 10.49 9.35 28.85
CA PRO A 43 10.94 8.90 30.16
C PRO A 43 10.85 7.38 30.31
N ALA A 44 9.78 6.74 29.82
CA ALA A 44 9.63 5.29 29.89
C ALA A 44 10.64 4.54 29.01
N LEU A 45 11.05 5.11 27.88
CA LEU A 45 12.10 4.55 27.02
C LEU A 45 13.47 4.61 27.69
N SER A 46 13.75 5.72 28.36
CA SER A 46 15.04 6.01 29.01
C SER A 46 15.19 5.35 30.38
N ASP A 47 14.07 5.01 31.03
CA ASP A 47 14.04 4.40 32.35
C ASP A 47 14.35 2.89 32.27
N ARG A 48 15.56 2.53 32.71
CA ARG A 48 16.04 1.14 32.73
C ARG A 48 15.36 0.24 33.75
N SER A 49 14.55 0.80 34.66
CA SER A 49 13.72 0.00 35.55
C SER A 49 12.49 -0.58 34.84
N LYS A 50 12.20 -0.12 33.62
CA LYS A 50 11.12 -0.63 32.77
C LYS A 50 11.50 -1.92 32.08
N THR A 51 10.50 -2.76 31.82
CA THR A 51 10.70 -4.03 31.13
C THR A 51 11.06 -3.78 29.66
N ALA A 52 11.77 -4.71 29.03
CA ALA A 52 12.15 -4.57 27.63
C ALA A 52 10.94 -4.47 26.71
N GLU A 53 9.84 -5.16 27.03
CA GLU A 53 8.57 -5.07 26.30
C GLU A 53 8.01 -3.65 26.31
N GLU A 54 7.99 -2.98 27.47
CA GLU A 54 7.52 -1.60 27.58
C GLU A 54 8.39 -0.68 26.73
N ARG A 55 9.72 -0.83 26.80
CA ARG A 55 10.68 0.01 26.07
C ARG A 55 10.62 -0.21 24.55
N VAL A 56 10.48 -1.46 24.10
CA VAL A 56 10.27 -1.83 22.70
C VAL A 56 8.99 -1.23 22.15
N LEU A 57 7.88 -1.38 22.90
CA LEU A 57 6.60 -0.82 22.51
C LEU A 57 6.68 0.70 22.38
N VAL A 58 7.31 1.37 23.35
CA VAL A 58 7.51 2.81 23.34
C VAL A 58 8.32 3.26 22.12
N ALA A 59 9.43 2.58 21.81
CA ALA A 59 10.24 2.88 20.63
C ALA A 59 9.41 2.78 19.34
N TYR A 60 8.60 1.73 19.22
CA TYR A 60 7.70 1.54 18.08
C TYR A 60 6.61 2.61 18.01
N VAL A 61 5.99 3.00 19.13
CA VAL A 61 4.95 4.04 19.14
C VAL A 61 5.52 5.39 18.70
N LEU A 62 6.71 5.76 19.17
CA LEU A 62 7.40 7.00 18.77
C LEU A 62 7.73 7.02 17.27
N TYR A 63 8.04 5.86 16.68
CA TYR A 63 8.15 5.68 15.24
C TYR A 63 6.80 5.83 14.54
N ALA A 64 5.80 5.05 14.96
CA ALA A 64 4.50 4.94 14.31
C ALA A 64 3.74 6.28 14.25
N LEU A 65 3.93 7.15 15.24
CA LEU A 65 3.35 8.50 15.26
C LEU A 65 3.71 9.34 14.03
N TYR A 66 4.86 9.08 13.42
CA TYR A 66 5.36 9.81 12.27
C TYR A 66 5.71 8.89 11.10
N ALA A 67 5.25 7.63 11.10
CA ALA A 67 5.56 6.67 10.05
C ALA A 67 5.02 7.06 8.66
N ALA A 68 4.05 7.99 8.62
CA ALA A 68 3.57 8.61 7.39
C ALA A 68 4.59 9.58 6.78
N TYR A 69 5.64 9.98 7.50
CA TYR A 69 6.63 10.95 7.04
C TYR A 69 8.02 10.28 6.96
N PRO A 70 8.95 10.80 6.12
CA PRO A 70 10.34 10.38 6.15
C PRO A 70 10.90 10.44 7.58
N LEU A 71 11.71 9.44 7.95
CA LEU A 71 12.22 9.29 9.31
C LEU A 71 13.02 10.52 9.77
N GLU A 72 13.65 11.24 8.85
CA GLU A 72 14.38 12.49 9.08
C GLU A 72 13.50 13.59 9.68
N LEU A 73 12.18 13.55 9.42
CA LEU A 73 11.20 14.49 9.95
C LEU A 73 10.61 14.04 11.29
N ASN A 74 10.94 12.84 11.77
CA ASN A 74 10.47 12.38 13.07
C ASN A 74 11.18 13.20 14.18
N PRO A 75 10.44 13.99 14.99
CA PRO A 75 11.04 14.85 16.01
C PRO A 75 11.71 14.08 17.15
N PHE A 76 11.50 12.76 17.24
CA PHE A 76 12.11 11.90 18.24
C PHE A 76 13.36 11.16 17.74
N LYS A 77 13.73 11.31 16.45
CA LYS A 77 14.86 10.58 15.84
C LYS A 77 16.15 10.74 16.64
N SER A 78 16.55 11.98 16.94
CA SER A 78 17.78 12.26 17.69
C SER A 78 17.76 11.65 19.10
N THR A 79 16.60 11.61 19.76
CA THR A 79 16.45 11.00 21.08
C THR A 79 16.49 9.47 21.01
N LEU A 80 15.95 8.87 19.94
CA LEU A 80 16.06 7.43 19.69
C LEU A 80 17.52 7.03 19.39
N GLU A 81 18.26 7.83 18.62
CA GLU A 81 19.69 7.64 18.36
C GLU A 81 20.52 7.73 19.65
N GLU A 82 20.29 8.76 20.46
CA GLU A 82 20.95 8.93 21.75
C GLU A 82 20.65 7.76 22.70
N THR A 83 19.40 7.27 22.70
CA THR A 83 19.01 6.09 23.48
C THR A 83 19.72 4.84 22.98
N LEU A 84 19.79 4.62 21.67
CA LEU A 84 20.50 3.49 21.07
C LEU A 84 21.98 3.49 21.47
N GLU A 85 22.64 4.65 21.44
CA GLU A 85 24.04 4.79 21.84
C GLU A 85 24.24 4.49 23.35
N LYS A 86 23.34 4.99 24.21
CA LYS A 86 23.36 4.69 25.65
C LYS A 86 23.15 3.21 25.95
N GLU A 87 22.30 2.53 25.19
CA GLU A 87 22.06 1.09 25.35
C GLU A 87 23.27 0.27 24.85
N ARG A 88 23.90 0.66 23.73
CA ARG A 88 25.13 0.00 23.23
C ARG A 88 26.30 0.10 24.18
N ASN A 89 26.41 1.21 24.91
CA ASN A 89 27.48 1.43 25.88
C ASN A 89 27.20 0.79 27.25
N SER A 90 26.12 0.01 27.38
CA SER A 90 25.69 -0.66 28.61
C SER A 90 26.29 -2.06 28.73
N VAL A 91 26.69 -2.46 29.95
CA VAL A 91 27.38 -3.73 30.25
C VAL A 91 26.42 -4.94 30.39
N ASN A 92 25.10 -4.72 30.44
CA ASN A 92 24.11 -5.82 30.50
C ASN A 92 23.74 -6.28 29.09
N GLU A 93 24.19 -7.46 28.67
CA GLU A 93 24.20 -7.86 27.25
C GLU A 93 22.83 -8.32 26.72
N ASP A 94 22.14 -9.28 27.37
CA ASP A 94 21.02 -10.02 26.72
C ASP A 94 19.70 -9.22 26.59
N VAL A 95 19.29 -8.47 27.63
CA VAL A 95 18.03 -7.69 27.60
C VAL A 95 18.18 -6.41 26.77
N ASN A 96 19.38 -5.83 26.74
CA ASN A 96 19.64 -4.59 26.00
C ASN A 96 19.84 -4.88 24.52
N GLU A 97 20.40 -6.03 24.13
CA GLU A 97 20.60 -6.39 22.72
C GLU A 97 19.31 -6.32 21.90
N ARG A 98 18.18 -6.73 22.49
CA ARG A 98 16.88 -6.74 21.81
C ARG A 98 16.28 -5.35 21.66
N VAL A 99 16.41 -4.52 22.69
CA VAL A 99 16.02 -3.10 22.62
C VAL A 99 16.89 -2.36 21.61
N ILE A 100 18.21 -2.65 21.58
CA ILE A 100 19.17 -2.13 20.60
C ILE A 100 18.77 -2.54 19.19
N TRP A 101 18.40 -3.80 18.97
CA TRP A 101 17.97 -4.30 17.66
C TRP A 101 16.71 -3.58 17.17
N VAL A 102 15.67 -3.48 18.01
CA VAL A 102 14.43 -2.76 17.68
C VAL A 102 14.70 -1.30 17.37
N LEU A 103 15.48 -0.61 18.21
CA LEU A 103 15.86 0.78 17.98
C LEU A 103 16.63 0.95 16.67
N SER A 104 17.55 0.03 16.35
CA SER A 104 18.29 0.03 15.09
C SER A 104 17.36 -0.14 13.89
N LYS A 105 16.37 -1.05 13.96
CA LYS A 105 15.40 -1.28 12.88
C LYS A 105 14.49 -0.08 12.66
N VAL A 106 13.98 0.51 13.74
CA VAL A 106 13.22 1.77 13.68
C VAL A 106 14.04 2.88 13.04
N LEU A 107 15.31 3.04 13.45
CA LEU A 107 16.21 4.08 12.94
C LEU A 107 16.68 3.84 11.49
N GLN A 108 16.57 2.62 10.98
CA GLN A 108 16.81 2.27 9.58
C GLN A 108 15.58 2.46 8.69
N GLY A 109 14.44 2.90 9.25
CA GLY A 109 13.17 3.00 8.51
C GLY A 109 12.45 1.66 8.31
N GLU A 110 12.95 0.59 8.94
CA GLU A 110 12.36 -0.75 8.88
C GLU A 110 11.31 -0.99 9.98
N GLY A 111 10.82 0.07 10.61
CA GLY A 111 9.84 -0.04 11.71
C GLY A 111 8.54 -0.72 11.30
N ASN A 112 8.13 -0.65 10.03
CA ASN A 112 6.90 -1.29 9.53
C ASN A 112 6.91 -2.83 9.70
N TYR A 113 8.08 -3.46 9.58
CA TYR A 113 8.21 -4.91 9.75
C TYR A 113 7.99 -5.35 11.20
N LEU A 114 8.11 -4.43 12.16
CA LEU A 114 7.92 -4.72 13.58
C LEU A 114 6.44 -4.73 13.99
N GLY A 115 5.56 -4.19 13.14
CA GLY A 115 4.16 -3.94 13.50
C GLY A 115 3.35 -5.19 13.79
N SER A 116 3.61 -6.30 13.09
CA SER A 116 2.91 -7.58 13.25
C SER A 116 3.32 -8.34 14.50
N TYR A 117 4.47 -8.02 15.09
CA TYR A 117 5.00 -8.71 16.26
C TYR A 117 4.55 -8.04 17.55
N SER A 118 4.36 -8.82 18.61
CA SER A 118 4.08 -8.27 19.93
C SER A 118 5.37 -7.78 20.62
N PRO A 119 5.30 -6.76 21.50
CA PRO A 119 6.47 -6.32 22.27
C PRO A 119 7.12 -7.46 23.07
N ARG A 120 6.31 -8.39 23.60
CA ARG A 120 6.81 -9.59 24.28
C ARG A 120 7.59 -10.51 23.35
N MET A 121 7.14 -10.71 22.11
CA MET A 121 7.89 -11.49 21.13
C MET A 121 9.21 -10.80 20.77
N LEU A 122 9.20 -9.50 20.51
CA LEU A 122 10.42 -8.75 20.17
C LEU A 122 11.42 -8.68 21.34
N ALA A 123 10.92 -8.65 22.57
CA ALA A 123 11.74 -8.61 23.78
C ALA A 123 12.23 -9.99 24.25
N HIS A 124 11.62 -11.10 23.80
CA HIS A 124 11.94 -12.45 24.28
C HIS A 124 12.36 -13.46 23.22
N HIS A 125 11.96 -13.31 21.96
CA HIS A 125 12.21 -14.28 20.89
C HIS A 125 13.47 -13.92 20.09
N GLY A 126 14.22 -14.95 19.66
CA GLY A 126 15.42 -14.85 18.83
C GLY A 126 15.12 -14.45 17.38
N VAL A 127 14.54 -13.26 17.18
CA VAL A 127 14.13 -12.71 15.88
C VAL A 127 15.34 -12.49 14.94
N ALA A 128 16.57 -12.59 15.45
CA ALA A 128 17.81 -12.53 14.67
C ALA A 128 18.11 -13.79 13.83
N GLU A 129 17.57 -14.97 14.17
CA GLU A 129 17.76 -16.19 13.35
C GLU A 129 16.70 -16.32 12.25
N GLU A 130 15.41 -16.18 12.58
CA GLU A 130 14.33 -16.37 11.59
C GLU A 130 14.26 -15.26 10.53
N LEU A 131 14.65 -14.01 10.83
CA LEU A 131 14.72 -12.93 9.83
C LEU A 131 15.95 -13.00 8.91
N ARG A 132 16.91 -13.90 9.20
CA ARG A 132 18.13 -14.08 8.38
C ARG A 132 17.94 -15.11 7.27
N GLU A 133 16.98 -16.02 7.39
CA GLU A 133 16.81 -17.18 6.49
C GLU A 133 15.95 -16.91 5.24
N GLY A 134 15.43 -15.69 5.06
CA GLY A 134 14.54 -15.34 3.94
C GLY A 134 15.19 -14.91 2.62
N HIS A 135 16.52 -14.76 2.51
CA HIS A 135 17.16 -14.35 1.25
C HIS A 135 18.50 -15.06 0.96
N PRO A 136 18.78 -15.44 -0.31
CA PRO A 136 19.93 -16.27 -0.67
C PRO A 136 21.26 -15.49 -0.70
N THR A 137 22.21 -16.00 0.09
CA THR A 137 23.69 -15.91 0.00
C THR A 137 24.38 -14.55 -0.10
N LEU A 138 25.10 -14.21 0.98
CA LEU A 138 26.41 -13.53 0.91
C LEU A 138 27.47 -14.45 1.55
N PRO A 139 28.72 -14.45 1.04
CA PRO A 139 29.71 -15.45 1.34
C PRO A 139 30.29 -15.31 2.75
N ASN A 140 30.63 -16.48 3.28
CA ASN A 140 31.23 -16.76 4.56
C ASN A 140 32.47 -15.89 4.84
N ILE A 141 32.48 -15.12 5.93
CA ILE A 141 33.69 -14.49 6.47
C ILE A 141 33.93 -15.03 7.88
N GLY A 142 34.70 -16.11 7.94
CA GLY A 142 35.51 -16.44 9.10
C GLY A 142 36.85 -15.70 9.01
N GLN A 143 37.14 -14.93 10.06
CA GLN A 143 38.47 -14.52 10.54
C GLN A 143 39.68 -14.71 9.60
N SER A 144 40.22 -13.61 9.07
CA SER A 144 41.68 -13.38 9.01
C SER A 144 42.02 -12.01 8.39
N GLY A 145 42.96 -11.33 9.04
CA GLY A 145 43.93 -10.50 8.32
C GLY A 145 43.59 -9.02 8.19
N ALA A 146 44.16 -8.23 9.10
CA ALA A 146 44.44 -6.83 8.89
C ALA A 146 45.09 -6.57 7.51
N SER A 147 44.47 -5.72 6.70
CA SER A 147 45.04 -4.85 5.64
C SER A 147 44.05 -4.71 4.50
N ARG A 148 43.27 -3.62 4.50
CA ARG A 148 42.72 -2.93 3.31
C ARG A 148 41.84 -1.76 3.76
N LEU A 149 42.49 -0.77 4.38
CA LEU A 149 41.98 0.60 4.35
C LEU A 149 42.35 1.16 2.98
N HIS A 150 41.43 1.06 2.03
CA HIS A 150 41.16 2.03 0.96
C HIS A 150 40.19 1.37 -0.03
N GLN A 151 39.12 2.11 -0.33
CA GLN A 151 38.21 1.90 -1.47
C GLN A 151 36.92 1.11 -1.19
N GLU A 152 36.01 1.71 -0.41
CA GLU A 152 34.57 1.61 -0.68
C GLU A 152 33.84 2.87 -0.18
N ASN A 153 34.18 4.01 -0.82
CA ASN A 153 33.31 5.18 -0.87
C ASN A 153 32.61 5.14 -2.23
N GLN A 154 31.57 4.32 -2.36
CA GLN A 154 30.54 4.53 -3.37
C GLN A 154 29.24 4.77 -2.63
N ALA A 155 28.89 6.05 -2.53
CA ALA A 155 27.62 6.50 -2.03
C ALA A 155 26.50 5.85 -2.86
N SER A 156 25.56 5.16 -2.22
CA SER A 156 24.21 5.05 -2.77
C SER A 156 23.76 6.47 -3.12
N PRO A 157 23.26 6.74 -4.33
CA PRO A 157 22.79 8.07 -4.67
C PRO A 157 21.62 8.35 -3.75
N GLY A 158 21.79 9.26 -2.78
CA GLY A 158 20.69 9.73 -1.96
C GLY A 158 19.57 10.18 -2.90
N LEU A 159 18.32 9.79 -2.59
CA LEU A 159 17.18 10.30 -3.33
C LEU A 159 17.33 11.82 -3.44
N GLY A 160 17.37 12.34 -4.67
CA GLY A 160 17.45 13.77 -4.90
C GLY A 160 16.32 14.48 -4.15
N MET A 161 16.57 15.70 -3.68
CA MET A 161 15.57 16.50 -2.96
C MET A 161 14.24 16.59 -3.74
N ASP A 162 14.31 16.58 -5.08
CA ASP A 162 13.14 16.57 -5.96
C ASP A 162 12.32 15.27 -5.87
N ALA A 163 12.97 14.12 -5.69
CA ALA A 163 12.30 12.83 -5.54
C ALA A 163 11.58 12.73 -4.20
N VAL A 164 12.20 13.22 -3.12
CA VAL A 164 11.55 13.33 -1.80
C VAL A 164 10.33 14.25 -1.86
N ARG A 165 10.47 15.39 -2.54
CA ARG A 165 9.36 16.33 -2.75
C ARG A 165 8.23 15.70 -3.57
N ALA A 166 8.56 14.95 -4.63
CA ALA A 166 7.57 14.26 -5.44
C ALA A 166 6.81 13.19 -4.64
N LEU A 167 7.50 12.41 -3.80
CA LEU A 167 6.86 11.45 -2.90
C LEU A 167 5.91 12.12 -1.91
N SER A 168 6.33 13.23 -1.29
CA SER A 168 5.47 14.01 -0.40
C SER A 168 4.23 14.57 -1.11
N LEU A 169 4.37 15.00 -2.37
CA LEU A 169 3.25 15.43 -3.19
C LEU A 169 2.32 14.27 -3.56
N LEU A 170 2.85 13.10 -3.92
CA LEU A 170 2.03 11.91 -4.20
C LEU A 170 1.20 11.51 -2.97
N GLN A 171 1.80 11.54 -1.78
CA GLN A 171 1.09 11.28 -0.53
C GLN A 171 0.03 12.35 -0.24
N SER A 172 0.35 13.63 -0.45
CA SER A 172 -0.64 14.71 -0.37
C SER A 172 -1.78 14.54 -1.37
N GLY A 173 -1.50 13.93 -2.53
CA GLY A 173 -2.48 13.60 -3.55
C GLY A 173 -3.52 12.57 -3.10
N ALA A 174 -3.24 11.80 -2.05
CA ALA A 174 -4.24 10.90 -1.48
C ALA A 174 -5.35 11.67 -0.75
N THR A 175 -5.04 12.82 -0.15
CA THR A 175 -5.99 13.58 0.68
C THR A 175 -6.57 14.81 -0.02
N ARG A 176 -5.96 15.26 -1.13
CA ARG A 176 -6.45 16.40 -1.91
C ARG A 176 -6.09 16.30 -3.38
N VAL A 177 -6.77 17.12 -4.19
CA VAL A 177 -6.38 17.36 -5.58
C VAL A 177 -5.06 18.14 -5.60
N LEU A 178 -4.09 17.64 -6.36
CA LEU A 178 -2.83 18.33 -6.62
C LEU A 178 -3.05 19.43 -7.65
N THR A 179 -2.43 20.58 -7.43
CA THR A 179 -2.46 21.71 -8.37
C THR A 179 -1.72 21.35 -9.66
N LEU A 180 -2.03 22.03 -10.78
CA LEU A 180 -1.35 21.77 -12.05
C LEU A 180 0.18 21.92 -11.98
N SER A 181 0.67 22.86 -11.16
CA SER A 181 2.11 23.05 -10.93
C SER A 181 2.74 21.86 -10.21
N GLU A 182 2.04 21.31 -9.22
CA GLU A 182 2.47 20.10 -8.51
C GLU A 182 2.44 18.88 -9.43
N GLN A 183 1.37 18.70 -10.21
CA GLN A 183 1.26 17.61 -11.17
C GLN A 183 2.40 17.65 -12.21
N ARG A 184 2.73 18.83 -12.74
CA ARG A 184 3.85 19.03 -13.69
C ARG A 184 5.21 18.72 -13.09
N LEU A 185 5.38 18.92 -11.78
CA LEU A 185 6.61 18.58 -11.06
C LEU A 185 6.72 17.07 -10.87
N VAL A 186 5.63 16.43 -10.45
CA VAL A 186 5.61 14.99 -10.12
C VAL A 186 5.72 14.11 -11.37
N LEU A 187 4.98 14.43 -12.44
CA LEU A 187 4.85 13.59 -13.62
C LEU A 187 6.18 13.08 -14.22
N PRO A 188 7.20 13.92 -14.49
CA PRO A 188 8.47 13.44 -15.05
C PRO A 188 9.29 12.59 -14.07
N LEU A 189 9.02 12.68 -12.77
CA LEU A 189 9.77 11.96 -11.74
C LEU A 189 9.19 10.58 -11.46
N ILE A 190 7.88 10.36 -11.70
CA ILE A 190 7.16 9.11 -11.41
C ILE A 190 7.95 7.84 -11.81
N PRO A 191 8.51 7.70 -13.03
CA PRO A 191 9.21 6.48 -13.42
C PRO A 191 10.47 6.16 -12.61
N SER A 192 11.04 7.17 -11.96
CA SER A 192 12.29 7.07 -11.18
C SER A 192 12.08 6.94 -9.67
N LEU A 193 10.85 7.07 -9.20
CA LEU A 193 10.55 7.04 -7.77
C LEU A 193 10.57 5.58 -7.25
N PRO A 194 11.15 5.32 -6.06
CA PRO A 194 11.05 4.03 -5.38
C PRO A 194 9.67 3.88 -4.75
N LEU A 195 8.66 3.71 -5.60
CA LEU A 195 7.28 3.64 -5.18
C LEU A 195 6.99 2.29 -4.52
N SER A 196 6.26 2.34 -3.40
CA SER A 196 5.73 1.16 -2.71
C SER A 196 4.23 1.35 -2.46
N ALA A 197 3.44 0.29 -2.66
CA ALA A 197 1.99 0.30 -2.44
C ALA A 197 1.59 0.87 -1.08
N ALA A 198 2.40 0.62 -0.06
CA ALA A 198 2.13 1.04 1.32
C ALA A 198 2.17 2.56 1.53
N LEU A 199 2.75 3.33 0.60
CA LEU A 199 2.98 4.76 0.78
C LEU A 199 1.78 5.63 0.40
N ILE A 200 0.84 5.10 -0.39
CA ILE A 200 -0.24 5.90 -0.99
C ILE A 200 -1.57 5.17 -0.81
N ASP A 201 -2.56 5.84 -0.24
CA ASP A 201 -3.95 5.38 -0.28
C ASP A 201 -4.49 5.51 -1.71
N ILE A 202 -4.32 4.43 -2.48
CA ILE A 202 -4.59 4.36 -3.91
C ILE A 202 -6.05 4.73 -4.26
N PRO A 203 -7.09 4.17 -3.62
CA PRO A 203 -8.47 4.57 -3.89
C PRO A 203 -8.71 6.08 -3.81
N SER A 204 -8.23 6.72 -2.73
CA SER A 204 -8.37 8.16 -2.54
C SER A 204 -7.50 8.95 -3.53
N PHE A 205 -6.31 8.44 -3.87
CA PHE A 205 -5.45 9.08 -4.86
C PHE A 205 -6.10 9.09 -6.25
N VAL A 206 -6.68 7.96 -6.69
CA VAL A 206 -7.35 7.84 -7.99
C VAL A 206 -8.55 8.78 -8.09
N SER A 207 -9.34 8.89 -7.01
CA SER A 207 -10.51 9.77 -6.99
C SER A 207 -10.14 11.27 -7.06
N HIS A 208 -9.07 11.68 -6.40
CA HIS A 208 -8.62 13.09 -6.40
C HIS A 208 -7.75 13.46 -7.61
N ASN A 209 -6.94 12.52 -8.12
CA ASN A 209 -5.86 12.81 -9.07
C ASN A 209 -5.83 11.81 -10.25
N ALA A 210 -6.98 11.58 -10.88
CA ALA A 210 -7.14 10.64 -12.00
C ALA A 210 -6.09 10.79 -13.12
N ALA A 211 -5.70 12.04 -13.44
CA ALA A 211 -4.69 12.31 -14.48
C ALA A 211 -3.29 11.75 -14.16
N LEU A 212 -2.95 11.61 -12.88
CA LEU A 212 -1.68 11.05 -12.41
C LEU A 212 -1.76 9.55 -12.13
N ALA A 213 -2.97 9.00 -11.96
CA ALA A 213 -3.14 7.58 -11.61
C ALA A 213 -2.55 6.66 -12.68
N HIS A 214 -2.80 6.92 -13.96
CA HIS A 214 -2.27 6.11 -15.05
C HIS A 214 -0.74 6.01 -15.07
N PRO A 215 0.02 7.12 -15.19
CA PRO A 215 1.48 7.05 -15.20
C PRO A 215 2.05 6.47 -13.90
N LEU A 216 1.38 6.68 -12.75
CA LEU A 216 1.76 6.07 -11.48
C LEU A 216 1.67 4.54 -11.54
N PHE A 217 0.54 4.00 -12.00
CA PHE A 217 0.35 2.55 -12.12
C PHE A 217 1.27 1.91 -13.15
N VAL A 218 1.50 2.55 -14.29
CA VAL A 218 2.46 2.05 -15.28
C VAL A 218 3.85 1.95 -14.64
N ALA A 219 4.32 2.99 -13.95
CA ALA A 219 5.61 2.96 -13.27
C ALA A 219 5.68 1.89 -12.16
N LEU A 220 4.61 1.73 -11.37
CA LEU A 220 4.52 0.69 -10.34
C LEU A 220 4.62 -0.72 -10.94
N LEU A 221 3.89 -0.98 -12.02
CA LEU A 221 3.84 -2.29 -12.67
C LEU A 221 5.13 -2.60 -13.45
N THR A 222 5.79 -1.60 -14.03
CA THR A 222 7.04 -1.81 -14.77
C THR A 222 8.26 -1.93 -13.87
N SER A 223 8.24 -1.29 -12.70
CA SER A 223 9.38 -1.23 -11.78
C SER A 223 9.32 -2.24 -10.64
N SER A 224 8.13 -2.77 -10.31
CA SER A 224 7.98 -3.76 -9.24
C SER A 224 8.46 -5.15 -9.67
N SER A 225 9.19 -5.83 -8.78
CA SER A 225 9.47 -7.26 -8.91
C SER A 225 8.21 -8.13 -8.70
N ASP A 226 7.26 -7.64 -7.90
CA ASP A 226 5.99 -8.29 -7.60
C ASP A 226 4.82 -7.33 -7.89
N PRO A 227 4.12 -7.46 -9.02
CA PRO A 227 2.99 -6.60 -9.34
C PRO A 227 1.71 -6.97 -8.59
N ALA A 228 1.63 -8.16 -7.97
CA ALA A 228 0.40 -8.71 -7.39
C ALA A 228 -0.35 -7.78 -6.41
N PRO A 229 0.30 -7.10 -5.43
CA PRO A 229 -0.44 -6.21 -4.52
C PRO A 229 -1.08 -5.01 -5.22
N TYR A 230 -0.46 -4.52 -6.29
CA TYR A 230 -0.98 -3.40 -7.07
C TYR A 230 -2.17 -3.82 -7.93
N LEU A 231 -2.10 -5.02 -8.52
CA LEU A 231 -3.20 -5.62 -9.28
C LEU A 231 -4.41 -5.89 -8.38
N ALA A 232 -4.19 -6.46 -7.20
CA ALA A 232 -5.25 -6.66 -6.21
C ALA A 232 -5.92 -5.34 -5.80
N THR A 233 -5.14 -4.28 -5.61
CA THR A 233 -5.66 -2.96 -5.27
C THR A 233 -6.51 -2.36 -6.40
N LEU A 234 -6.09 -2.54 -7.66
CA LEU A 234 -6.86 -2.09 -8.84
C LEU A 234 -8.22 -2.77 -8.92
N SER A 235 -8.28 -4.08 -8.64
CA SER A 235 -9.52 -4.86 -8.68
C SER A 235 -10.53 -4.41 -7.62
N LEU A 236 -10.06 -3.85 -6.51
CA LEU A 236 -10.90 -3.39 -5.38
C LEU A 236 -11.29 -1.91 -5.46
N LEU A 237 -10.93 -1.22 -6.54
CA LEU A 237 -11.29 0.20 -6.69
C LEU A 237 -12.81 0.40 -6.80
N PRO A 238 -13.37 1.46 -6.18
CA PRO A 238 -14.80 1.72 -6.29
C PRO A 238 -15.19 2.03 -7.75
N PRO A 239 -16.40 1.62 -8.20
CA PRO A 239 -16.90 1.81 -9.57
C PRO A 239 -17.24 3.27 -9.88
N SER A 240 -16.20 4.10 -10.00
CA SER A 240 -16.28 5.54 -10.25
C SER A 240 -15.78 5.91 -11.64
N LEU A 241 -16.18 7.08 -12.16
CA LEU A 241 -15.71 7.56 -13.47
C LEU A 241 -14.16 7.65 -13.55
N PRO A 242 -13.45 8.19 -12.54
CA PRO A 242 -11.98 8.12 -12.49
C PRO A 242 -11.41 6.70 -12.59
N THR A 243 -12.04 5.73 -11.92
CA THR A 243 -11.62 4.33 -11.95
C THR A 243 -11.77 3.74 -13.35
N TYR A 244 -12.90 3.99 -14.03
CA TYR A 244 -13.14 3.51 -15.39
C TYR A 244 -12.19 4.14 -16.41
N ASP A 245 -11.89 5.43 -16.29
CA ASP A 245 -10.89 6.10 -17.15
C ASP A 245 -9.49 5.52 -16.92
N LEU A 246 -9.11 5.29 -15.66
CA LEU A 246 -7.84 4.63 -15.31
C LEU A 246 -7.73 3.24 -15.95
N LEU A 247 -8.69 2.36 -15.70
CA LEU A 247 -8.67 1.00 -16.23
C LEU A 247 -8.74 0.98 -17.75
N GLY A 248 -9.57 1.85 -18.35
CA GLY A 248 -9.67 1.98 -19.80
C GLY A 248 -8.33 2.36 -20.45
N ARG A 249 -7.54 3.24 -19.82
CA ARG A 249 -6.20 3.59 -20.30
C ARG A 249 -5.20 2.46 -20.08
N LEU A 250 -5.21 1.83 -18.91
CA LEU A 250 -4.31 0.71 -18.59
C LEU A 250 -4.54 -0.49 -19.54
N LEU A 251 -5.78 -0.80 -19.89
CA LEU A 251 -6.13 -1.84 -20.86
C LEU A 251 -5.72 -1.53 -22.31
N GLN A 252 -5.28 -0.30 -22.59
CA GLN A 252 -4.76 0.13 -23.89
C GLN A 252 -3.24 0.37 -23.84
N ASP A 253 -2.60 0.24 -22.68
CA ASP A 253 -1.19 0.56 -22.52
C ASP A 253 -0.29 -0.61 -22.97
N THR A 254 0.47 -0.38 -24.05
CA THR A 254 1.36 -1.37 -24.65
C THR A 254 2.77 -1.37 -24.05
N SER A 255 2.99 -0.72 -22.90
CA SER A 255 4.29 -0.67 -22.24
C SER A 255 4.72 -2.09 -21.84
N PRO A 256 5.95 -2.51 -22.15
CA PRO A 256 6.42 -3.86 -21.85
C PRO A 256 6.69 -4.04 -20.36
N ILE A 257 6.25 -5.16 -19.78
CA ILE A 257 6.55 -5.55 -18.40
C ILE A 257 7.59 -6.67 -18.42
N SER A 258 8.64 -6.53 -17.61
CA SER A 258 9.65 -7.59 -17.42
C SER A 258 9.21 -8.54 -16.31
N VAL A 259 8.28 -9.45 -16.61
CA VAL A 259 7.89 -10.49 -15.64
C VAL A 259 8.98 -11.56 -15.60
N GLN A 260 9.66 -11.69 -14.46
CA GLN A 260 10.57 -12.82 -14.21
C GLN A 260 9.74 -14.07 -13.93
N THR A 261 9.23 -14.73 -14.97
CA THR A 261 8.68 -16.07 -14.79
C THR A 261 9.83 -17.03 -14.49
N GLY A 262 9.80 -17.71 -13.34
CA GLY A 262 10.84 -18.66 -12.90
C GLY A 262 11.06 -19.87 -13.83
N SER A 263 10.31 -19.98 -14.92
CA SER A 263 10.59 -20.87 -16.05
C SER A 263 11.53 -20.16 -17.03
N GLY A 264 12.76 -20.65 -17.18
CA GLY A 264 13.82 -20.11 -18.06
C GLY A 264 13.52 -20.06 -19.57
N THR A 265 12.26 -20.16 -19.96
CA THR A 265 11.75 -19.83 -21.29
C THR A 265 11.56 -18.31 -21.42
N SER A 266 12.68 -17.62 -21.62
CA SER A 266 12.72 -16.23 -22.07
C SER A 266 11.93 -16.08 -23.38
N GLY A 267 10.87 -15.24 -23.42
CA GLY A 267 10.35 -14.82 -24.72
C GLY A 267 8.98 -14.14 -24.80
N ALA A 268 8.04 -14.37 -23.87
CA ALA A 268 6.73 -13.70 -23.96
C ALA A 268 6.84 -12.26 -23.45
N LYS A 269 6.84 -11.29 -24.36
CA LYS A 269 6.71 -9.87 -24.02
C LYS A 269 5.27 -9.62 -23.59
N THR A 270 5.00 -9.63 -22.29
CA THR A 270 3.70 -9.24 -21.75
C THR A 270 3.64 -7.71 -21.66
N THR A 271 2.53 -7.11 -22.09
CA THR A 271 2.29 -5.67 -21.92
C THR A 271 1.48 -5.38 -20.65
N VAL A 272 1.42 -4.10 -20.24
CA VAL A 272 0.50 -3.66 -19.18
C VAL A 272 -0.94 -4.03 -19.52
N ALA A 273 -1.38 -3.79 -20.75
CA ALA A 273 -2.72 -4.15 -21.22
C ALA A 273 -3.02 -5.65 -21.05
N ASP A 274 -2.09 -6.52 -21.45
CA ASP A 274 -2.26 -7.98 -21.33
C ASP A 274 -2.39 -8.41 -19.87
N LEU A 275 -1.54 -7.85 -18.99
CA LEU A 275 -1.55 -8.16 -17.56
C LEU A 275 -2.86 -7.71 -16.90
N ILE A 276 -3.31 -6.49 -17.19
CA ILE A 276 -4.54 -5.92 -16.62
C ILE A 276 -5.77 -6.67 -17.13
N ARG A 277 -5.78 -7.07 -18.41
CA ARG A 277 -6.86 -7.89 -18.97
C ARG A 277 -6.95 -9.25 -18.31
N ALA A 278 -5.80 -9.91 -18.10
CA ALA A 278 -5.75 -11.27 -17.53
C ALA A 278 -6.06 -11.30 -16.02
N GLU A 279 -5.50 -10.38 -15.24
CA GLU A 279 -5.49 -10.47 -13.77
C GLU A 279 -6.48 -9.53 -13.08
N VAL A 280 -6.86 -8.41 -13.71
CA VAL A 280 -7.63 -7.33 -13.05
C VAL A 280 -9.05 -7.22 -13.57
N LEU A 281 -9.24 -7.29 -14.90
CA LEU A 281 -10.53 -6.94 -15.50
C LEU A 281 -11.70 -7.79 -14.97
N GLY A 282 -11.55 -9.11 -14.93
CA GLY A 282 -12.61 -10.01 -14.43
C GLY A 282 -12.97 -9.71 -12.97
N GLN A 283 -11.97 -9.69 -12.09
CA GLN A 283 -12.18 -9.41 -10.66
C GLN A 283 -12.79 -8.02 -10.44
N PHE A 284 -12.30 -7.00 -11.16
CA PHE A 284 -12.85 -5.66 -11.05
C PHE A 284 -14.34 -5.59 -11.42
N ILE A 285 -14.76 -6.26 -12.49
CA ILE A 285 -16.17 -6.29 -12.89
C ILE A 285 -17.03 -6.95 -11.81
N HIS A 286 -16.55 -8.06 -11.25
CA HIS A 286 -17.22 -8.75 -10.13
C HIS A 286 -17.38 -7.83 -8.91
N GLU A 287 -16.30 -7.22 -8.44
CA GLU A 287 -16.29 -6.31 -7.29
C GLU A 287 -17.17 -5.06 -7.53
N ALA A 288 -17.18 -4.54 -8.76
CA ALA A 288 -18.05 -3.43 -9.15
C ALA A 288 -19.53 -3.81 -9.08
N ILE A 289 -19.90 -5.03 -9.51
CA ILE A 289 -21.27 -5.54 -9.41
C ILE A 289 -21.67 -5.71 -7.94
N GLU A 290 -20.83 -6.36 -7.12
CA GLU A 290 -21.12 -6.52 -5.69
C GLU A 290 -21.26 -5.17 -4.97
N TRP A 291 -20.44 -4.19 -5.33
CA TRP A 291 -20.56 -2.82 -4.80
C TRP A 291 -21.91 -2.20 -5.15
N LEU A 292 -22.36 -2.35 -6.40
CA LEU A 292 -23.65 -1.81 -6.86
C LEU A 292 -24.83 -2.52 -6.20
N GLU A 293 -24.77 -3.84 -6.02
CA GLU A 293 -25.81 -4.59 -5.31
C GLU A 293 -25.94 -4.15 -3.84
N ARG A 294 -24.81 -3.88 -3.18
CA ARG A 294 -24.81 -3.28 -1.83
C ARG A 294 -25.44 -1.89 -1.84
N ALA A 295 -25.06 -1.04 -2.80
CA ALA A 295 -25.62 0.30 -2.93
C ALA A 295 -27.14 0.27 -3.19
N GLN A 296 -27.63 -0.67 -3.98
CA GLN A 296 -29.07 -0.88 -4.22
C GLN A 296 -29.80 -1.29 -2.94
N ARG A 297 -29.23 -2.21 -2.17
CA ARG A 297 -29.83 -2.69 -0.92
C ARG A 297 -29.94 -1.55 0.10
N GLU A 298 -28.88 -0.76 0.24
CA GLU A 298 -28.87 0.42 1.11
C GLU A 298 -29.90 1.48 0.70
N GLU A 299 -30.11 1.70 -0.61
CA GLU A 299 -31.17 2.57 -1.14
C GLU A 299 -32.57 2.03 -0.81
N GLN A 300 -32.80 0.72 -0.98
CA GLN A 300 -34.08 0.07 -0.67
C GLN A 300 -34.41 0.10 0.82
N GLU A 301 -33.40 0.01 1.68
CA GLU A 301 -33.54 0.13 3.14
C GLU A 301 -33.72 1.59 3.60
N GLY A 302 -33.62 2.56 2.70
CA GLY A 302 -33.71 3.99 3.02
C GLY A 302 -32.51 4.51 3.81
N MET A 303 -31.40 3.76 3.84
CA MET A 303 -30.16 4.16 4.52
C MET A 303 -29.48 5.32 3.80
N ILE A 304 -29.64 5.38 2.47
CA ILE A 304 -29.18 6.48 1.61
C ILE A 304 -30.30 6.88 0.64
N SER A 305 -30.39 8.19 0.34
CA SER A 305 -31.37 8.79 -0.59
C SER A 305 -30.71 9.30 -1.90
N ASP A 306 -29.54 8.77 -2.27
CA ASP A 306 -28.73 9.25 -3.39
C ASP A 306 -28.77 8.29 -4.58
N ASP A 307 -28.64 8.82 -5.80
CA ASP A 307 -28.74 8.11 -7.09
C ASP A 307 -27.48 7.27 -7.40
N ARG A 308 -26.64 6.96 -6.40
CA ARG A 308 -25.34 6.31 -6.60
C ARG A 308 -25.44 4.96 -7.31
N PHE A 309 -26.51 4.20 -7.04
CA PHE A 309 -26.75 2.94 -7.71
C PHE A 309 -27.08 3.16 -9.19
N ALA A 310 -28.05 4.03 -9.50
CA ALA A 310 -28.44 4.34 -10.87
C ALA A 310 -27.29 4.96 -11.70
N VAL A 311 -26.50 5.86 -11.10
CA VAL A 311 -25.28 6.41 -11.73
C VAL A 311 -24.25 5.32 -11.97
N GLY A 312 -24.02 4.46 -10.98
CA GLY A 312 -23.06 3.36 -11.06
C GLY A 312 -23.40 2.33 -12.13
N VAL A 313 -24.67 1.89 -12.23
CA VAL A 313 -25.14 0.97 -13.29
C VAL A 313 -24.88 1.56 -14.67
N ARG A 314 -25.23 2.83 -14.90
CA ARG A 314 -25.02 3.51 -16.19
C ARG A 314 -23.54 3.58 -16.54
N ASN A 315 -22.69 3.96 -15.58
CA ASN A 315 -21.26 4.07 -15.81
C ASN A 315 -20.61 2.71 -16.09
N LEU A 316 -20.96 1.67 -15.32
CA LEU A 316 -20.45 0.30 -15.53
C LEU A 316 -20.85 -0.23 -16.93
N CYS A 317 -22.11 -0.06 -17.31
CA CYS A 317 -22.59 -0.50 -18.63
C CYS A 317 -21.89 0.26 -19.77
N ARG A 318 -21.67 1.57 -19.63
CA ARG A 318 -20.94 2.38 -20.62
C ARG A 318 -19.47 1.97 -20.72
N PHE A 319 -18.84 1.71 -19.58
CA PHE A 319 -17.47 1.23 -19.53
C PHE A 319 -17.34 -0.11 -20.25
N TYR A 320 -18.15 -1.11 -19.88
CA TYR A 320 -18.11 -2.43 -20.51
C TYR A 320 -18.44 -2.39 -22.01
N HIS A 321 -19.42 -1.58 -22.41
CA HIS A 321 -19.72 -1.34 -23.81
C HIS A 321 -18.53 -0.75 -24.59
N SER A 322 -17.73 0.11 -23.93
CA SER A 322 -16.50 0.65 -24.53
C SER A 322 -15.43 -0.43 -24.69
N LEU A 323 -15.31 -1.38 -23.75
CA LEU A 323 -14.40 -2.52 -23.87
C LEU A 323 -14.74 -3.40 -25.08
N ILE A 324 -16.04 -3.66 -25.32
CA ILE A 324 -16.50 -4.39 -26.50
C ILE A 324 -16.12 -3.63 -27.78
N LYS A 325 -16.35 -2.31 -27.82
CA LYS A 325 -16.01 -1.47 -28.98
C LYS A 325 -14.51 -1.43 -29.29
N LEU A 326 -13.68 -1.52 -28.26
CA LEU A 326 -12.22 -1.55 -28.40
C LEU A 326 -11.68 -2.95 -28.73
N GLY A 327 -12.54 -3.98 -28.81
CA GLY A 327 -12.11 -5.37 -29.02
C GLY A 327 -11.38 -5.96 -27.81
N ILE A 328 -11.53 -5.35 -26.63
CA ILE A 328 -10.93 -5.82 -25.38
C ILE A 328 -11.80 -6.91 -24.75
N VAL A 329 -13.10 -6.94 -25.01
CA VAL A 329 -13.99 -8.03 -24.59
C VAL A 329 -14.69 -8.57 -25.82
N ASP A 330 -14.69 -9.88 -25.97
CA ASP A 330 -15.45 -10.54 -27.02
C ASP A 330 -16.90 -10.74 -26.57
N PRO A 331 -17.89 -10.06 -27.18
CA PRO A 331 -19.29 -10.19 -26.79
C PRO A 331 -19.87 -11.59 -27.05
N THR A 332 -19.16 -12.43 -27.81
CA THR A 332 -19.54 -13.81 -28.10
C THR A 332 -18.99 -14.83 -27.11
N SER A 333 -18.03 -14.42 -26.28
CA SER A 333 -17.43 -15.30 -25.28
C SER A 333 -18.31 -15.36 -24.04
N ASP A 334 -19.01 -16.48 -23.84
CA ASP A 334 -19.82 -16.70 -22.64
C ASP A 334 -18.98 -16.57 -21.36
N ILE A 335 -17.72 -17.00 -21.39
CA ILE A 335 -16.82 -16.96 -20.23
C ILE A 335 -16.52 -15.51 -19.82
N GLU A 336 -16.24 -14.63 -20.80
CA GLU A 336 -15.93 -13.22 -20.53
C GLU A 336 -17.20 -12.41 -20.19
N THR A 337 -18.37 -12.81 -20.70
CA THR A 337 -19.58 -11.97 -20.71
C THR A 337 -20.71 -12.43 -19.80
N ALA A 338 -20.71 -13.67 -19.29
CA ALA A 338 -21.82 -14.23 -18.52
C ALA A 338 -22.26 -13.34 -17.34
N GLU A 339 -21.30 -12.88 -16.53
CA GLU A 339 -21.59 -12.07 -15.35
C GLU A 339 -22.21 -10.71 -15.73
N MET A 340 -21.62 -10.04 -16.72
CA MET A 340 -22.12 -8.74 -17.19
C MET A 340 -23.47 -8.88 -17.92
N ALA A 341 -23.71 -9.98 -18.63
CA ALA A 341 -24.97 -10.26 -19.29
C ALA A 341 -26.11 -10.46 -18.27
N HIS A 342 -25.85 -11.23 -17.21
CA HIS A 342 -26.78 -11.40 -16.10
C HIS A 342 -27.07 -10.08 -15.39
N PHE A 343 -26.03 -9.31 -15.09
CA PHE A 343 -26.17 -8.00 -14.46
C PHE A 343 -27.00 -7.03 -15.32
N ALA A 344 -26.71 -6.96 -16.63
CA ALA A 344 -27.41 -6.10 -17.57
C ALA A 344 -28.89 -6.49 -17.72
N LEU A 345 -29.20 -7.78 -17.74
CA LEU A 345 -30.58 -8.29 -17.75
C LEU A 345 -31.34 -7.89 -16.48
N SER A 346 -30.74 -8.12 -15.32
CA SER A 346 -31.31 -7.79 -14.00
C SER A 346 -31.58 -6.30 -13.84
N ASN A 347 -30.80 -5.47 -14.53
CA ASN A 347 -30.88 -4.01 -14.51
C ASN A 347 -31.46 -3.41 -15.80
N SER A 348 -32.19 -4.18 -16.60
CA SER A 348 -32.74 -3.77 -17.91
C SER A 348 -33.72 -2.57 -17.88
N ARG A 349 -34.15 -2.14 -16.68
CA ARG A 349 -34.86 -0.87 -16.49
C ARG A 349 -34.03 0.37 -16.85
N PHE A 350 -32.69 0.26 -16.81
CA PHE A 350 -31.78 1.32 -17.23
C PHE A 350 -31.46 1.18 -18.73
N GLU A 351 -31.47 2.29 -19.45
CA GLU A 351 -31.28 2.30 -20.91
C GLU A 351 -29.95 1.67 -21.33
N GLU A 352 -28.87 2.02 -20.65
CA GLU A 352 -27.53 1.49 -20.92
C GLU A 352 -27.42 -0.02 -20.68
N ALA A 353 -28.06 -0.51 -19.61
CA ALA A 353 -28.08 -1.94 -19.30
C ALA A 353 -28.90 -2.73 -20.34
N ASN A 354 -30.07 -2.23 -20.72
CA ASN A 354 -30.87 -2.82 -21.79
C ASN A 354 -30.14 -2.83 -23.14
N SER A 355 -29.47 -1.72 -23.48
CA SER A 355 -28.65 -1.64 -24.69
C SER A 355 -27.52 -2.66 -24.68
N LEU A 356 -26.84 -2.82 -23.54
CA LEU A 356 -25.75 -3.77 -23.40
C LEU A 356 -26.25 -5.23 -23.48
N TYR A 357 -27.35 -5.55 -22.81
CA TYR A 357 -27.96 -6.88 -22.87
C TYR A 357 -28.35 -7.29 -24.29
N ARG A 358 -28.90 -6.37 -25.09
CA ARG A 358 -29.22 -6.64 -26.51
C ARG A 358 -27.99 -7.00 -27.34
N ILE A 359 -26.82 -6.44 -27.02
CA ILE A 359 -25.58 -6.78 -27.71
C ILE A 359 -25.21 -8.24 -27.42
N PHE A 360 -25.27 -8.67 -26.15
CA PHE A 360 -25.02 -10.06 -25.78
C PHE A 360 -26.04 -11.02 -26.40
N ALA A 361 -27.33 -10.67 -26.36
CA ALA A 361 -28.39 -11.50 -26.96
C ALA A 361 -28.21 -11.68 -28.48
N ASN A 362 -27.82 -10.61 -29.18
CA ASN A 362 -27.54 -10.67 -30.62
C ASN A 362 -26.26 -11.46 -30.92
N ALA A 363 -25.22 -11.33 -30.09
CA ALA A 363 -23.99 -12.08 -30.23
C ALA A 363 -24.22 -13.59 -30.06
N ALA A 364 -25.00 -14.00 -29.06
CA ALA A 364 -25.37 -15.39 -28.82
C ALA A 364 -26.23 -15.97 -29.97
N ALA A 365 -27.16 -15.19 -30.51
CA ALA A 365 -28.01 -15.62 -31.64
C ALA A 365 -27.22 -15.83 -32.95
N GLY A 366 -26.07 -15.18 -33.11
CA GLY A 366 -25.20 -15.29 -34.29
C GLY A 366 -24.56 -16.68 -34.47
N PHE A 367 -24.51 -17.53 -33.44
CA PHE A 367 -23.95 -18.89 -33.51
C PHE A 367 -24.97 -19.97 -33.91
N GLY A 368 -26.23 -19.60 -34.12
CA GLY A 368 -27.32 -20.54 -34.41
C GLY A 368 -27.52 -20.89 -35.89
N TYR A 369 -26.63 -20.49 -36.80
CA TYR A 369 -26.76 -20.72 -38.25
C TYR A 369 -25.55 -21.39 -38.89
#